data_AF-A0A3D3K572-F1
#
_entry.id   AF-A0A3D3K572-F1
#
_cell.length_a   1.000
_cell.length_b   1.000
_cell.length_c   1.000
_cell.angle_alpha   90.00
_cell.angle_beta   90.00
_cell.angle_gamma   90.00
#
_symmetry.space_group_name_H-M   'P 1'
#
loop_
_entity.id
_entity.type
_entity.pdbx_description
1 polymer ?
#
loop_
_entity_poly.entity_id
_entity_poly.type
_entity_poly.pdbx_seq_one_letter_code
_entity_poly.pdbx_strand_id
1 'polypeptide(L)'
;MKSLEGYGKIFVHHSIGKINEPIESSGIQIPEYETVYFNDDLKKVNQEIVILPPALLDSNLIRKIPNRATGICSGWMQVRGSRRWRSADAGFAISDHADWNGLLETVKATGAEKVHVTHGQTAVFSKYLNELGIDADEVKTNYGDEETEEKEILEGNK
;
A
#
# COMPACT_ATOMS: atom_id res chain seq x y z
N MET A 1 -5.57 9.42 -1.97
CA MET A 1 -6.84 9.97 -2.50
C MET A 1 -6.63 11.06 -3.54
N LYS A 2 -5.60 11.92 -3.45
CA LYS A 2 -5.38 13.02 -4.41
C LYS A 2 -5.38 12.58 -5.88
N SER A 3 -4.80 11.43 -6.21
CA SER A 3 -4.79 10.87 -7.57
C SER A 3 -6.17 10.51 -8.14
N LEU A 4 -7.22 10.52 -7.32
CA LEU A 4 -8.60 10.21 -7.70
C LEU A 4 -9.48 11.47 -7.82
N GLU A 5 -8.94 12.64 -7.47
CA GLU A 5 -9.67 13.90 -7.49
C GLU A 5 -10.11 14.24 -8.93
N GLY A 6 -11.40 14.60 -9.09
CA GLY A 6 -11.98 14.95 -10.39
C GLY A 6 -12.45 13.76 -11.24
N TYR A 7 -12.25 12.50 -10.79
CA TYR A 7 -12.70 11.31 -11.52
C TYR A 7 -14.06 10.76 -11.05
N GLY A 8 -14.65 11.35 -10.00
CA GLY A 8 -15.93 10.95 -9.42
C GLY A 8 -16.02 11.39 -7.97
N LYS A 9 -17.17 11.19 -7.33
CA LYS A 9 -17.31 11.35 -5.89
C LYS A 9 -16.55 10.24 -5.18
N ILE A 10 -15.83 10.61 -4.12
CA ILE A 10 -15.05 9.68 -3.34
C ILE A 10 -15.86 9.29 -2.10
N PHE A 11 -16.12 8.00 -1.98
CA PHE A 11 -16.68 7.39 -0.80
C PHE A 11 -15.60 6.58 -0.09
N VAL A 12 -15.55 6.68 1.23
CA VAL A 12 -14.60 5.91 2.04
C VAL A 12 -15.33 5.07 3.08
N HIS A 13 -14.77 3.90 3.37
CA HIS A 13 -15.19 3.13 4.53
C HIS A 13 -14.99 3.91 5.84
N HIS A 14 -15.85 3.70 6.84
CA HIS A 14 -15.74 4.38 8.14
C HIS A 14 -14.37 4.25 8.80
N SER A 15 -13.65 3.13 8.62
CA SER A 15 -12.32 2.96 9.22
C SER A 15 -11.29 3.88 8.57
N ILE A 16 -11.46 4.19 7.28
CA ILE A 16 -10.62 5.12 6.53
C ILE A 16 -11.01 6.55 6.90
N GLY A 17 -12.31 6.85 7.02
CA GLY A 17 -12.79 8.15 7.51
C GLY A 17 -12.16 8.53 8.86
N LYS A 18 -12.09 7.58 9.81
CA LYS A 18 -11.42 7.79 11.11
C LYS A 18 -9.91 8.08 11.01
N ILE A 19 -9.24 7.60 9.96
CA ILE A 19 -7.81 7.88 9.70
C ILE A 19 -7.65 9.23 8.99
N ASN A 20 -8.58 9.58 8.11
CA ASN A 20 -8.60 10.84 7.39
C ASN A 20 -8.77 12.05 8.34
N GLU A 21 -9.64 11.95 9.34
CA GLU A 21 -9.89 13.02 10.32
C GLU A 21 -8.60 13.58 10.97
N PRO A 22 -7.71 12.77 11.58
CA PRO A 22 -6.46 13.29 12.14
C PRO A 22 -5.51 13.84 11.06
N ILE A 23 -5.48 13.26 9.84
CA ILE A 23 -4.68 13.78 8.72
C ILE A 23 -5.14 15.20 8.37
N GLU A 24 -6.44 15.43 8.22
CA GLU A 24 -7.00 16.77 7.94
C GLU A 24 -6.71 17.73 9.09
N SER A 25 -6.85 17.28 10.33
CA SER A 25 -6.57 18.09 11.51
C SER A 25 -5.10 18.56 11.59
N SER A 26 -4.18 17.85 10.94
CA SER A 26 -2.77 18.25 10.81
C SER A 26 -2.52 19.32 9.75
N GLY A 27 -3.55 19.76 9.02
CA GLY A 27 -3.47 20.76 7.96
C GLY A 27 -3.21 20.18 6.57
N ILE A 28 -3.14 18.84 6.44
CA ILE A 28 -3.01 18.18 5.14
C ILE A 28 -4.38 18.16 4.47
N GLN A 29 -4.47 18.82 3.32
CA GLN A 29 -5.67 18.81 2.50
C GLN A 29 -5.81 17.47 1.77
N ILE A 30 -6.90 16.77 2.05
CA ILE A 30 -7.32 15.60 1.27
C ILE A 30 -8.55 15.95 0.42
N PRO A 31 -8.76 15.29 -0.73
CA PRO A 31 -9.95 15.53 -1.54
C PRO A 31 -11.25 15.30 -0.75
N GLU A 32 -12.30 16.02 -1.12
CA GLU A 32 -13.63 15.85 -0.54
C GLU A 32 -14.09 14.40 -0.66
N TYR A 33 -14.62 13.85 0.44
CA TYR A 33 -15.11 12.49 0.51
C TYR A 33 -16.34 12.37 1.39
N GLU A 34 -17.16 11.35 1.15
CA GLU A 34 -18.26 10.95 2.01
C GLU A 34 -17.95 9.62 2.70
N THR A 35 -18.24 9.54 4.01
CA THR A 35 -18.14 8.27 4.72
C THR A 35 -19.37 7.40 4.43
N VAL A 36 -19.15 6.15 4.03
CA VAL A 36 -20.22 5.16 3.82
C VAL A 36 -20.30 4.20 4.99
N TYR A 37 -21.49 4.06 5.53
CA TYR A 37 -21.83 3.01 6.47
C TYR A 37 -22.54 1.91 5.73
N PHE A 38 -22.23 0.67 6.06
CA PHE A 38 -22.71 -0.47 5.30
C PHE A 38 -24.13 -0.93 5.60
N ASN A 39 -24.80 -0.21 6.51
CA ASN A 39 -26.24 -0.26 6.68
C ASN A 39 -26.96 0.75 5.76
N ASP A 40 -26.23 1.60 5.02
CA ASP A 40 -26.80 2.56 4.09
C ASP A 40 -27.29 1.89 2.79
N ASP A 41 -28.14 2.61 2.05
CA ASP A 41 -28.45 2.24 0.66
C ASP A 41 -27.21 2.45 -0.23
N LEU A 42 -26.56 1.36 -0.63
CA LEU A 42 -25.37 1.38 -1.47
C LEU A 42 -25.67 1.69 -2.95
N LYS A 43 -26.92 1.96 -3.33
CA LYS A 43 -27.21 2.55 -4.65
C LYS A 43 -26.60 3.94 -4.81
N LYS A 44 -26.40 4.69 -3.72
CA LYS A 44 -25.81 6.03 -3.76
C LYS A 44 -24.37 6.06 -4.27
N VAL A 45 -23.66 4.92 -4.21
CA VAL A 45 -22.27 4.80 -4.67
C VAL A 45 -22.15 4.21 -6.09
N ASN A 46 -23.27 3.99 -6.78
CA ASN A 46 -23.25 3.43 -8.14
C ASN A 46 -22.51 4.37 -9.10
N GLN A 47 -21.55 3.83 -9.85
CA GLN A 47 -20.66 4.58 -10.76
C GLN A 47 -19.77 5.64 -10.09
N GLU A 48 -19.58 5.55 -8.77
CA GLU A 48 -18.70 6.43 -8.01
C GLU A 48 -17.50 5.65 -7.46
N ILE A 49 -16.56 6.34 -6.82
CA ILE A 49 -15.32 5.75 -6.32
C ILE A 49 -15.54 5.34 -4.86
N VAL A 50 -15.28 4.07 -4.52
CA VAL A 50 -15.39 3.56 -3.13
C VAL A 50 -14.05 3.00 -2.67
N ILE A 51 -13.46 3.59 -1.64
CA ILE A 51 -12.19 3.16 -1.04
C ILE A 51 -12.49 2.31 0.19
N LEU A 52 -11.92 1.11 0.21
CA LEU A 52 -12.18 0.08 1.20
C LEU A 52 -10.87 -0.47 1.78
N PRO A 53 -10.84 -0.85 3.07
CA PRO A 53 -9.69 -1.57 3.62
C PRO A 53 -9.54 -2.95 2.97
N PRO A 54 -8.31 -3.45 2.75
CA PRO A 54 -8.05 -4.73 2.08
C PRO A 54 -8.77 -5.92 2.72
N ALA A 55 -8.95 -5.91 4.04
CA ALA A 55 -9.62 -6.97 4.79
C ALA A 55 -11.08 -7.21 4.36
N LEU A 56 -11.71 -6.26 3.66
CA LEU A 56 -13.09 -6.40 3.19
C LEU A 56 -13.20 -7.01 1.80
N LEU A 57 -12.10 -7.27 1.10
CA LEU A 57 -12.10 -7.68 -0.31
C LEU A 57 -13.00 -8.90 -0.61
N ASP A 58 -13.03 -9.89 0.30
CA ASP A 58 -13.86 -11.10 0.15
C ASP A 58 -15.22 -11.02 0.85
N SER A 59 -15.53 -9.88 1.48
CA SER A 59 -16.75 -9.75 2.28
C SER A 59 -18.02 -9.66 1.42
N ASN A 60 -19.15 -10.11 1.98
CA ASN A 60 -20.50 -10.01 1.37
C ASN A 60 -20.92 -8.57 1.05
N LEU A 61 -20.19 -7.64 1.63
CA LEU A 61 -20.48 -6.23 1.66
C LEU A 61 -20.19 -5.54 0.34
N ILE A 62 -19.01 -5.84 -0.22
CA ILE A 62 -18.64 -5.31 -1.52
C ILE A 62 -19.62 -5.84 -2.57
N ARG A 63 -20.21 -7.04 -2.37
CA ARG A 63 -21.17 -7.65 -3.32
C ARG A 63 -22.45 -6.85 -3.47
N LYS A 64 -22.77 -5.99 -2.50
CA LYS A 64 -23.92 -5.10 -2.54
C LYS A 64 -23.69 -3.83 -3.38
N ILE A 65 -22.43 -3.54 -3.75
CA ILE A 65 -22.10 -2.39 -4.62
C ILE A 65 -22.49 -2.76 -6.07
N PRO A 66 -23.42 -2.03 -6.69
CA PRO A 66 -23.88 -2.34 -8.04
C PRO A 66 -22.80 -2.02 -9.10
N ASN A 67 -22.75 -2.82 -10.17
CA ASN A 67 -21.88 -2.60 -11.34
C ASN A 67 -20.41 -2.29 -11.01
N ARG A 68 -19.88 -2.90 -9.93
CA ARG A 68 -18.54 -2.59 -9.44
C ARG A 68 -17.46 -3.11 -10.40
N ALA A 69 -16.38 -2.34 -10.52
CA ALA A 69 -15.07 -2.82 -10.95
C ALA A 69 -14.10 -2.69 -9.77
N THR A 70 -13.24 -3.69 -9.58
CA THR A 70 -12.33 -3.78 -8.44
C THR A 70 -10.92 -3.40 -8.87
N GLY A 71 -10.40 -2.32 -8.31
CA GLY A 71 -9.00 -1.92 -8.43
C GLY A 71 -8.23 -2.23 -7.15
N ILE A 72 -7.06 -2.88 -7.28
CA ILE A 72 -6.15 -3.09 -6.15
C ILE A 72 -4.98 -2.10 -6.24
N CYS A 73 -4.74 -1.40 -5.14
CA CYS A 73 -3.66 -0.42 -4.99
C CYS A 73 -2.61 -0.98 -4.04
N SER A 74 -1.46 -1.42 -4.56
CA SER A 74 -0.36 -1.97 -3.75
C SER A 74 0.96 -1.93 -4.50
N GLY A 75 2.08 -1.71 -3.80
CA GLY A 75 3.43 -1.75 -4.39
C GLY A 75 3.72 -3.09 -5.07
N TRP A 76 3.15 -4.17 -4.55
CA TRP A 76 3.27 -5.51 -5.12
C TRP A 76 2.66 -5.65 -6.51
N MET A 77 1.78 -4.73 -6.95
CA MET A 77 1.24 -4.75 -8.33
C MET A 77 2.34 -4.51 -9.39
N GLN A 78 3.52 -4.02 -8.98
CA GLN A 78 4.71 -3.96 -9.84
C GLN A 78 5.30 -5.34 -10.15
N VAL A 79 5.12 -6.32 -9.26
CA VAL A 79 5.66 -7.69 -9.39
C VAL A 79 4.77 -8.52 -10.31
N ARG A 80 5.38 -9.13 -11.35
CA ARG A 80 4.63 -9.87 -12.39
C ARG A 80 3.76 -11.01 -11.84
N GLY A 81 4.22 -11.73 -10.81
CA GLY A 81 3.46 -12.83 -10.18
C GLY A 81 2.22 -12.34 -9.41
N SER A 82 2.36 -11.22 -8.71
CA SER A 82 1.31 -10.60 -7.91
C SER A 82 0.21 -9.93 -8.73
N ARG A 83 0.38 -9.76 -10.05
CA ARG A 83 -0.67 -9.19 -10.92
C ARG A 83 -1.89 -10.10 -11.09
N ARG A 84 -1.76 -11.41 -10.82
CA ARG A 84 -2.88 -12.36 -10.76
C ARG A 84 -3.59 -12.37 -9.41
N TRP A 85 -3.16 -11.55 -8.46
CA TRP A 85 -3.67 -11.54 -7.11
C TRP A 85 -5.16 -11.17 -7.10
N ARG A 86 -5.97 -12.09 -6.54
CA ARG A 86 -7.39 -11.91 -6.17
C ARG A 86 -8.37 -11.53 -7.29
N SER A 87 -8.05 -11.83 -8.55
CA SER A 87 -8.99 -11.65 -9.68
C SER A 87 -9.56 -10.23 -9.81
N ALA A 88 -8.78 -9.21 -9.45
CA ALA A 88 -9.19 -7.81 -9.62
C ALA A 88 -9.27 -7.42 -11.09
N ASP A 89 -10.14 -6.46 -11.40
CA ASP A 89 -10.32 -5.93 -12.76
C ASP A 89 -9.14 -5.03 -13.17
N ALA A 90 -8.46 -4.41 -12.21
CA ALA A 90 -7.25 -3.61 -12.41
C ALA A 90 -6.30 -3.65 -11.20
N GLY A 91 -5.01 -3.47 -11.46
CA GLY A 91 -3.96 -3.35 -10.43
C GLY A 91 -3.13 -2.08 -10.63
N PHE A 92 -2.90 -1.34 -9.55
CA PHE A 92 -2.16 -0.08 -9.53
C PHE A 92 -0.98 -0.20 -8.57
N ALA A 93 0.23 0.00 -9.09
CA ALA A 93 1.45 0.01 -8.28
C ALA A 93 1.55 1.33 -7.51
N ILE A 94 1.23 1.30 -6.22
CA ILE A 94 1.34 2.44 -5.32
C ILE A 94 1.78 1.95 -3.94
N SER A 95 2.79 2.62 -3.37
CA SER A 95 3.40 2.30 -2.09
C SER A 95 3.90 3.60 -1.44
N ASP A 96 4.03 3.60 -0.13
CA ASP A 96 4.69 4.62 0.68
C ASP A 96 6.19 4.33 0.92
N HIS A 97 6.69 3.18 0.46
CA HIS A 97 8.10 2.83 0.53
C HIS A 97 8.94 3.53 -0.54
N ALA A 98 10.18 3.89 -0.18
CA ALA A 98 11.17 4.37 -1.12
C ALA A 98 11.56 3.26 -2.12
N ASP A 99 11.77 3.64 -3.38
CA ASP A 99 12.36 2.74 -4.36
C ASP A 99 13.88 2.61 -4.17
N TRP A 100 14.51 1.75 -4.98
CA TRP A 100 15.95 1.52 -4.90
C TRP A 100 16.79 2.79 -5.01
N ASN A 101 16.42 3.70 -5.92
CA ASN A 101 17.16 4.93 -6.11
C ASN A 101 16.96 5.89 -4.94
N GLY A 102 15.73 6.00 -4.43
CA GLY A 102 15.40 6.79 -3.24
C GLY A 102 16.12 6.29 -1.99
N LEU A 103 16.27 4.98 -1.81
CA LEU A 103 17.08 4.40 -0.73
C LEU A 103 18.55 4.81 -0.84
N LEU A 104 19.15 4.69 -2.03
CA LEU A 104 20.54 5.07 -2.26
C LEU A 104 20.78 6.58 -2.09
N GLU A 105 19.85 7.39 -2.59
CA GLU A 105 19.90 8.85 -2.42
C GLU A 105 19.83 9.23 -0.94
N THR A 106 18.92 8.61 -0.18
CA THR A 106 18.78 8.82 1.26
C THR A 106 20.06 8.46 1.99
N VAL A 107 20.62 7.26 1.75
CA VAL A 107 21.88 6.82 2.38
C VAL A 107 23.02 7.79 2.08
N LYS A 108 23.16 8.25 0.84
CA LYS A 108 24.21 9.21 0.48
C LYS A 108 23.99 10.56 1.15
N ALA A 109 22.74 11.03 1.22
CA ALA A 109 22.40 12.32 1.82
C ALA A 109 22.65 12.35 3.33
N THR A 110 22.60 11.21 4.03
CA THR A 110 22.89 11.18 5.47
C THR A 110 24.38 11.34 5.78
N GLY A 111 25.28 10.95 4.87
CA GLY A 111 26.71 10.89 5.15
C GLY A 111 27.09 9.89 6.24
N ALA A 112 26.24 8.89 6.50
CA ALA A 112 26.47 7.91 7.56
C ALA A 112 27.77 7.12 7.34
N GLU A 113 28.55 6.97 8.40
CA GLU A 113 29.77 6.14 8.38
C GLU A 113 29.45 4.65 8.29
N LYS A 114 28.28 4.26 8.82
CA LYS A 114 27.77 2.89 8.78
C LYS A 114 26.25 2.88 8.63
N VAL A 115 25.74 1.93 7.83
CA VAL A 115 24.30 1.73 7.57
C VAL A 115 23.85 0.37 8.06
N HIS A 116 22.90 0.37 8.99
CA HIS A 116 22.26 -0.83 9.50
C HIS A 116 20.96 -1.10 8.72
N VAL A 117 20.93 -2.16 7.92
CA VAL A 117 19.81 -2.47 7.02
C VAL A 117 18.83 -3.45 7.68
N THR A 118 17.54 -3.14 7.63
CA THR A 118 16.46 -3.97 8.16
C THR A 118 15.23 -3.91 7.24
N HIS A 119 14.34 -4.90 7.38
CA HIS A 119 13.14 -5.13 6.55
C HIS A 119 13.42 -5.34 5.04
N GLY A 120 12.76 -6.31 4.42
CA GLY A 120 12.91 -6.62 2.99
C GLY A 120 14.23 -7.34 2.65
N GLN A 121 14.78 -7.08 1.45
CA GLN A 121 15.98 -7.78 0.96
C GLN A 121 17.30 -7.22 1.56
N THR A 122 17.45 -7.35 2.87
CA THR A 122 18.56 -6.79 3.67
C THR A 122 19.93 -7.21 3.17
N ALA A 123 20.13 -8.50 2.85
CA ALA A 123 21.38 -9.04 2.38
C ALA A 123 21.83 -8.43 1.04
N VAL A 124 20.87 -8.24 0.12
CA VAL A 124 21.15 -7.68 -1.21
C VAL A 124 21.55 -6.22 -1.08
N PHE A 125 20.81 -5.43 -0.30
CA PHE A 125 21.06 -4.01 -0.16
C PHE A 125 22.36 -3.74 0.62
N SER A 126 22.59 -4.45 1.74
CA SER A 126 23.83 -4.33 2.52
C SER A 126 25.06 -4.65 1.68
N LYS A 127 25.02 -5.74 0.91
CA LYS A 127 26.11 -6.10 0.00
C LYS A 127 26.40 -4.99 -1.01
N TYR A 128 25.35 -4.44 -1.62
CA TYR A 128 25.50 -3.37 -2.62
C TYR A 128 26.10 -2.09 -2.03
N LEU A 129 25.69 -1.68 -0.82
CA LEU A 129 26.29 -0.53 -0.14
C LEU A 129 27.78 -0.72 0.13
N ASN A 130 28.18 -1.92 0.57
CA ASN A 130 29.60 -2.25 0.77
C ASN A 130 30.40 -2.21 -0.55
N GLU A 131 29.83 -2.67 -1.67
CA GLU A 131 30.45 -2.55 -3.00
C GLU A 131 30.66 -1.08 -3.42
N LEU A 132 29.84 -0.16 -2.93
CA LEU A 132 30.00 1.28 -3.11
C LEU A 132 30.96 1.93 -2.09
N GLY A 133 31.54 1.15 -1.17
CA GLY A 133 32.45 1.63 -0.14
C GLY A 133 31.75 2.23 1.08
N ILE A 134 30.46 1.95 1.28
CA ILE A 134 29.69 2.36 2.47
C ILE A 134 29.56 1.14 3.38
N ASP A 135 30.11 1.22 4.60
CA ASP A 135 30.02 0.10 5.57
C ASP A 135 28.55 -0.17 5.90
N ALA A 136 28.11 -1.41 5.70
CA ALA A 136 26.73 -1.79 5.95
C ALA A 136 26.60 -3.24 6.42
N ASP A 137 25.66 -3.48 7.34
CA ASP A 137 25.33 -4.81 7.83
C ASP A 137 23.83 -5.00 8.07
N GLU A 138 23.41 -6.26 8.09
CA GLU A 138 22.03 -6.65 8.30
C GLU A 138 21.69 -6.65 9.79
N VAL A 139 20.57 -6.03 10.15
CA VAL A 139 20.01 -6.10 11.50
C VAL A 139 19.04 -7.26 11.59
N LYS A 140 19.37 -8.25 12.42
CA LYS A 140 18.42 -9.28 12.84
C LYS A 140 17.54 -8.73 13.94
N THR A 141 16.30 -8.40 13.62
CA THR A 141 15.30 -7.96 14.59
C THR A 141 14.57 -9.18 15.18
N ASN A 142 14.05 -9.05 16.39
CA ASN A 142 13.22 -10.09 17.03
C ASN A 142 11.81 -10.22 16.42
N TYR A 143 11.50 -9.44 15.38
CA TYR A 143 10.19 -9.34 14.73
C TYR A 143 10.18 -10.00 13.33
N GLY A 144 11.14 -10.89 13.06
CA GLY A 144 11.51 -11.39 11.74
C GLY A 144 10.55 -12.34 11.01
N ASP A 145 9.22 -12.22 11.22
CA ASP A 145 8.21 -13.05 10.53
C ASP A 145 7.23 -12.26 9.65
N GLU A 146 7.38 -10.95 9.48
CA GLU A 146 6.62 -10.20 8.45
C GLU A 146 7.02 -10.64 7.02
N GLU A 147 8.26 -11.12 6.84
CA GLU A 147 8.71 -11.74 5.58
C GLU A 147 7.95 -13.04 5.25
N THR A 148 7.39 -13.71 6.26
CA THR A 148 6.68 -14.98 6.09
C THR A 148 5.29 -14.74 5.50
N GLU A 149 4.61 -13.65 5.88
CA GLU A 149 3.37 -13.21 5.23
C GLU A 149 3.62 -12.72 3.79
N GLU A 150 4.73 -12.01 3.54
CA GLU A 150 5.13 -11.58 2.19
C GLU A 150 5.49 -12.78 1.27
N LYS A 151 6.17 -13.80 1.81
CA LYS A 151 6.41 -15.07 1.10
C LYS A 151 5.13 -15.84 0.87
N GLU A 152 4.19 -15.90 1.81
CA GLU A 152 2.88 -16.52 1.58
C GLU A 152 2.05 -15.77 0.53
N ILE A 153 2.16 -14.44 0.43
CA ILE A 153 1.55 -13.64 -0.65
C ILE A 153 2.19 -13.97 -2.02
N LEU A 154 3.50 -14.23 -2.06
CA LEU A 154 4.25 -14.52 -3.30
C LEU A 154 4.22 -16.00 -3.71
N GLU A 155 4.13 -16.92 -2.76
CA GLU A 155 4.16 -18.39 -2.94
C GLU A 155 2.76 -19.03 -2.82
N GLY A 156 1.77 -18.30 -2.31
CA GLY A 156 0.36 -18.70 -2.20
C GLY A 156 -0.38 -18.70 -3.53
N ASN A 157 -0.08 -19.67 -4.38
CA ASN A 157 -0.99 -20.28 -5.36
C ASN A 157 -0.35 -21.58 -5.89
N LYS A 158 -0.25 -22.58 -5.04
CA LYS A 158 -0.29 -23.99 -5.46
C LYS A 158 -1.63 -24.60 -5.07
#